data_AF-X8HC81-F1
#
_entry.id   AF-X8HC81-F1
#
_cell.length_a   1.000
_cell.length_b   1.000
_cell.length_c   1.000
_cell.angle_alpha   90.00
_cell.angle_beta   90.00
_cell.angle_gamma   90.00
#
_symmetry.space_group_name_H-M   'P 1'
#
loop_
_entity.id
_entity.type
_entity.pdbx_description
1 polymer ?
#
loop_
_entity_poly.entity_id
_entity_poly.type
_entity_poly.pdbx_seq_one_letter_code
_entity_poly.pdbx_strand_id
1 'polypeptide(L)'
;MEITQSYLDELIFTPKRITIKPERNYQVINGSNRKNFELVSDKYNERFRVFIRQNVTLPEIYSIGLQLINNNFEENPILFRCNGPHGGNKSIPEHFVTHIHRAQLISVDIGLFGIEKLNEACGEFSTLESAIYYFCNTCNILDARTYFPECWEVPLFY
;
A
#
# COMPACT_ATOMS: atom_id res chain seq x y z
N MET A 1 -11.53 -19.66 -8.40
CA MET A 1 -10.93 -19.50 -7.06
C MET A 1 -11.96 -18.77 -6.21
N GLU A 2 -12.26 -19.27 -5.02
CA GLU A 2 -13.23 -18.63 -4.12
C GLU A 2 -12.57 -17.42 -3.46
N ILE A 3 -13.23 -16.26 -3.51
CA ILE A 3 -12.73 -15.04 -2.86
C ILE A 3 -13.11 -15.12 -1.38
N THR A 4 -12.11 -15.21 -0.52
CA THR A 4 -12.27 -15.26 0.94
C THR A 4 -11.38 -14.20 1.59
N GLN A 5 -11.64 -13.83 2.85
CA GLN A 5 -10.73 -12.95 3.59
C GLN A 5 -9.31 -13.52 3.65
N SER A 6 -9.21 -14.83 3.92
CA SER A 6 -7.92 -15.54 3.96
C SER A 6 -7.15 -15.41 2.64
N TYR A 7 -7.85 -15.48 1.50
CA TYR A 7 -7.23 -15.25 0.20
C TYR A 7 -6.67 -13.82 0.08
N LEU A 8 -7.44 -12.79 0.45
CA LEU A 8 -6.98 -11.40 0.39
C LEU A 8 -5.78 -11.16 1.30
N ASP A 9 -5.82 -11.68 2.52
CA ASP A 9 -4.72 -11.57 3.48
C ASP A 9 -3.46 -12.24 2.92
N GLU A 10 -3.61 -13.44 2.34
CA GLU A 10 -2.50 -14.16 1.75
C GLU A 10 -1.87 -13.41 0.57
N LEU A 11 -2.69 -12.74 -0.26
CA LEU A 11 -2.18 -11.90 -1.35
C LEU A 11 -1.32 -10.74 -0.83
N ILE A 12 -1.57 -10.21 0.36
CA ILE A 12 -0.72 -9.16 0.96
C ILE A 12 0.68 -9.72 1.18
N PHE A 13 0.84 -10.87 1.84
CA PHE A 13 2.14 -11.37 2.32
C PHE A 13 2.90 -12.28 1.32
N THR A 14 2.23 -12.74 0.27
CA THR A 14 2.84 -13.63 -0.73
C THR A 14 4.03 -12.97 -1.44
N PRO A 15 5.14 -13.67 -1.73
CA PRO A 15 6.26 -13.12 -2.47
C PRO A 15 5.86 -12.49 -3.81
N LYS A 16 6.38 -11.29 -4.09
CA LYS A 16 6.12 -10.53 -5.31
C LYS A 16 7.41 -9.98 -5.91
N ARG A 17 7.39 -9.73 -7.22
CA ARG A 17 8.49 -9.10 -7.96
C ARG A 17 8.01 -7.93 -8.78
N ILE A 18 8.86 -6.91 -8.90
CA ILE A 18 8.59 -5.73 -9.71
C ILE A 18 8.69 -6.09 -11.20
N THR A 19 7.60 -5.88 -11.95
CA THR A 19 7.52 -6.16 -13.39
C THR A 19 7.54 -4.88 -14.23
N ILE A 20 6.95 -3.80 -13.71
CA ILE A 20 7.13 -2.45 -14.24
C ILE A 20 7.81 -1.62 -13.16
N LYS A 21 9.05 -1.22 -13.44
CA LYS A 21 9.87 -0.48 -12.49
C LYS A 21 9.25 0.87 -12.11
N PRO A 22 9.45 1.36 -10.87
CA PRO A 22 9.08 2.72 -10.52
C PRO A 22 9.85 3.73 -11.38
N GLU A 23 9.18 4.84 -11.70
CA GLU A 23 9.85 5.97 -12.32
C GLU A 23 10.94 6.53 -11.41
N ARG A 24 12.04 7.01 -12.02
CA ARG A 24 13.17 7.58 -11.29
C ARG A 24 12.72 8.78 -10.45
N ASN A 25 12.01 9.71 -11.08
CA ASN A 25 11.52 10.93 -10.43
C ASN A 25 10.03 10.80 -10.09
N TYR A 26 9.59 11.56 -9.09
CA TYR A 26 8.16 11.73 -8.83
C TYR A 26 7.54 12.66 -9.87
N GLN A 27 6.29 12.38 -10.24
CA GLN A 27 5.47 13.30 -11.01
C GLN A 27 4.62 14.14 -10.06
N VAL A 28 4.65 15.47 -10.21
CA VAL A 28 3.80 16.36 -9.41
C VAL A 28 2.44 16.49 -10.10
N ILE A 29 1.38 16.01 -9.46
CA ILE A 29 0.01 16.08 -9.97
C ILE A 29 -0.93 16.49 -8.84
N ASN A 30 -1.62 17.62 -9.02
CA ASN A 30 -2.59 18.20 -8.08
C ASN A 30 -2.02 18.33 -6.65
N GLY A 31 -0.83 18.92 -6.52
CA GLY A 31 -0.18 19.12 -5.21
C GLY A 31 0.33 17.84 -4.55
N SER A 32 0.46 16.74 -5.28
CA SER A 32 1.02 15.50 -4.78
C SER A 32 2.15 14.98 -5.67
N ASN A 33 3.28 14.65 -5.06
CA ASN A 33 4.32 13.80 -5.65
C ASN A 33 3.76 12.39 -5.82
N ARG A 34 3.78 11.86 -7.05
CA ARG A 34 3.23 10.55 -7.40
C ARG A 34 4.27 9.66 -8.06
N LYS A 35 4.28 8.40 -7.66
CA LYS A 35 5.08 7.33 -8.27
C LYS A 35 4.25 6.05 -8.26
N ASN A 36 4.33 5.27 -9.32
CA ASN A 36 3.64 3.98 -9.43
C ASN A 36 4.61 2.93 -9.96
N PHE A 37 4.33 1.66 -9.67
CA PHE A 37 5.00 0.50 -10.24
C PHE A 37 4.06 -0.70 -10.22
N GLU A 38 4.41 -1.77 -10.93
CA GLU A 38 3.59 -2.98 -10.98
C GLU A 38 4.36 -4.20 -10.49
N LEU A 39 3.60 -5.12 -9.89
CA LEU A 39 4.11 -6.36 -9.31
C LEU A 39 3.39 -7.57 -9.91
N VAL A 40 4.04 -8.72 -9.84
CA VAL A 40 3.40 -10.02 -10.01
C VAL A 40 3.69 -10.91 -8.80
N SER A 41 2.71 -11.70 -8.39
CA SER A 41 2.89 -12.75 -7.37
C SER A 41 3.53 -13.99 -7.99
N ASP A 42 4.60 -14.49 -7.37
CA ASP A 42 5.27 -15.72 -7.79
C ASP A 42 4.40 -16.97 -7.53
N LYS A 43 3.45 -16.89 -6.57
CA LYS A 43 2.60 -18.04 -6.16
C LYS A 43 1.31 -18.15 -6.97
N TYR A 44 0.64 -17.01 -7.21
CA TYR A 44 -0.72 -16.97 -7.77
C TYR A 44 -0.80 -16.35 -9.15
N ASN A 45 0.30 -15.80 -9.68
CA ASN A 45 0.34 -15.04 -10.94
C ASN A 45 -0.63 -13.85 -10.97
N GLU A 46 -1.08 -13.39 -9.80
CA GLU A 46 -1.89 -12.19 -9.64
C GLU A 46 -1.04 -10.94 -9.88
N ARG A 47 -1.66 -9.91 -10.47
CA ARG A 47 -1.01 -8.64 -10.76
C ARG A 47 -1.42 -7.58 -9.76
N PHE A 48 -0.49 -6.71 -9.44
CA PHE A 48 -0.73 -5.61 -8.52
C PHE A 48 -0.18 -4.31 -9.08
N ARG A 49 -0.84 -3.22 -8.74
CA ARG A 49 -0.29 -1.88 -8.84
C ARG A 49 0.10 -1.41 -7.46
N VAL A 50 1.30 -0.86 -7.33
CA VAL A 50 1.67 -0.08 -6.15
C VAL A 50 1.63 1.39 -6.51
N PHE A 51 1.02 2.18 -5.65
CA PHE A 51 1.03 3.63 -5.74
C PHE A 51 1.76 4.22 -4.53
N ILE A 52 2.52 5.29 -4.76
CA ILE A 52 3.13 6.15 -3.75
C ILE A 52 2.65 7.57 -4.00
N ARG A 53 2.15 8.22 -2.95
CA ARG A 53 1.67 9.60 -2.96
C ARG A 53 2.25 10.33 -1.77
N GLN A 54 2.68 11.56 -1.97
CA GLN A 54 3.08 12.46 -0.89
C GLN A 54 2.61 13.87 -1.23
N ASN A 55 2.08 14.61 -0.25
CA ASN A 55 1.74 16.01 -0.45
C ASN A 55 3.03 16.84 -0.63
N VAL A 56 3.03 17.79 -1.56
CA VAL A 56 4.23 18.59 -1.86
C VAL A 56 4.57 19.61 -0.79
N THR A 57 3.59 20.02 0.03
CA THR A 57 3.73 21.04 1.07
C THR A 57 3.85 20.44 2.46
N LEU A 58 3.09 19.36 2.73
CA LEU A 58 3.01 18.68 4.02
C LEU A 58 3.53 17.24 3.87
N PRO A 59 4.86 17.01 3.90
CA PRO A 59 5.47 15.72 3.58
C PRO A 59 5.05 14.57 4.51
N GLU A 60 4.54 14.88 5.71
CA GLU A 60 3.91 13.94 6.64
C GLU A 60 2.59 13.37 6.10
N ILE A 61 1.97 14.04 5.12
CA ILE A 61 0.79 13.53 4.41
C ILE A 61 1.28 12.68 3.24
N TYR A 62 1.35 11.38 3.46
CA TYR A 62 1.75 10.40 2.44
C TYR A 62 0.90 9.14 2.48
N SER A 63 0.98 8.36 1.40
CA SER A 63 0.34 7.07 1.27
C SER A 63 1.11 6.16 0.31
N ILE A 64 1.32 4.90 0.71
CA ILE A 64 1.77 3.82 -0.17
C ILE A 64 0.78 2.66 -0.08
N GLY A 65 0.33 2.11 -1.20
CA GLY A 65 -0.69 1.06 -1.20
C GLY A 65 -0.55 0.01 -2.28
N LEU A 66 -0.96 -1.21 -1.93
CA LEU A 66 -1.01 -2.41 -2.77
C LEU A 66 -2.42 -2.57 -3.33
N GLN A 67 -2.59 -2.35 -4.62
CA GLN A 67 -3.84 -2.51 -5.33
C GLN A 67 -3.83 -3.81 -6.13
N LEU A 68 -4.83 -4.67 -5.93
CA LEU A 68 -5.03 -5.88 -6.74
C LEU A 68 -5.62 -5.50 -8.09
N ILE A 69 -5.00 -5.96 -9.18
CA ILE A 69 -5.53 -5.84 -10.54
C ILE A 69 -6.21 -7.15 -10.89
N ASN A 70 -7.51 -7.25 -10.62
CA ASN A 70 -8.26 -8.48 -10.82
C ASN A 70 -9.70 -8.17 -11.25
N ASN A 71 -10.13 -8.77 -12.36
CA ASN A 71 -11.43 -8.52 -12.99
C ASN A 71 -12.62 -9.08 -12.19
N ASN A 72 -12.37 -9.88 -11.15
CA ASN A 72 -13.43 -10.38 -10.27
C ASN A 72 -13.93 -9.32 -9.27
N PHE A 73 -13.28 -8.15 -9.20
CA PHE A 73 -13.72 -7.01 -8.40
C PHE A 73 -14.06 -5.83 -9.31
N GLU A 74 -15.14 -5.12 -8.99
CA GLU A 74 -15.64 -4.00 -9.80
C GLU A 74 -14.64 -2.82 -9.86
N GLU A 75 -13.87 -2.59 -8.78
CA GLU A 75 -12.99 -1.41 -8.66
C GLU A 75 -11.52 -1.69 -8.30
N ASN A 76 -10.97 -2.89 -8.57
CA ASN A 76 -9.57 -3.25 -8.27
C ASN A 76 -9.14 -2.84 -6.83
N PRO A 77 -9.40 -3.68 -5.83
CA PRO A 77 -9.35 -3.25 -4.43
C PRO A 77 -7.93 -2.96 -3.94
N ILE A 78 -7.82 -1.99 -3.03
CA ILE A 78 -6.59 -1.75 -2.27
C ILE A 78 -6.56 -2.73 -1.11
N LEU A 79 -5.63 -3.68 -1.15
CA LEU A 79 -5.50 -4.74 -0.14
C LEU A 79 -4.81 -4.25 1.13
N PHE A 80 -3.77 -3.44 0.96
CA PHE A 80 -2.95 -2.94 2.06
C PHE A 80 -2.46 -1.53 1.76
N ARG A 81 -2.43 -0.67 2.78
CA ARG A 81 -1.95 0.71 2.64
C ARG A 81 -1.28 1.18 3.91
N CYS A 82 -0.17 1.89 3.79
CA CYS A 82 0.46 2.65 4.88
C CYS A 82 0.22 4.13 4.62
N ASN A 83 -0.21 4.89 5.62
CA ASN A 83 -0.43 6.32 5.51
C ASN A 83 0.28 7.10 6.61
N GLY A 84 0.76 8.27 6.24
CA GLY A 84 1.10 9.31 7.20
C GLY A 84 -0.15 9.95 7.82
N PRO A 85 0.00 10.72 8.90
CA PRO A 85 -1.10 11.48 9.49
C PRO A 85 -1.64 12.48 8.48
N HIS A 86 -2.95 12.56 8.31
CA HIS A 86 -3.57 13.42 7.30
C HIS A 86 -4.88 14.07 7.76
N GLY A 87 -4.98 14.33 9.07
CA GLY A 87 -6.14 14.94 9.70
C GLY A 87 -7.27 13.92 9.88
N GLY A 88 -7.59 13.63 11.14
CA GLY A 88 -8.76 12.84 11.49
C GLY A 88 -9.99 13.71 11.75
N ASN A 89 -11.13 13.04 11.79
CA ASN A 89 -12.32 13.55 12.46
C ASN A 89 -12.60 12.65 13.67
N LYS A 90 -13.48 13.05 14.59
CA LYS A 90 -13.78 12.25 15.79
C LYS A 90 -14.23 10.82 15.50
N SER A 91 -14.70 10.54 14.28
CA SER A 91 -15.13 9.20 13.83
C SER A 91 -14.00 8.29 13.37
N ILE A 92 -12.82 8.81 13.01
CA ILE A 92 -11.66 8.00 12.59
C ILE A 92 -10.39 8.61 13.22
N PRO A 93 -10.13 8.34 14.50
CA PRO A 93 -8.99 8.91 15.22
C PRO A 93 -7.64 8.45 14.65
N GLU A 94 -7.59 7.31 13.96
CA GLU A 94 -6.36 6.75 13.37
C GLU A 94 -5.72 7.68 12.35
N HIS A 95 -6.52 8.51 11.67
CA HIS A 95 -6.01 9.50 10.71
C HIS A 95 -5.21 10.64 11.35
N PHE A 96 -5.24 10.81 12.68
CA PHE A 96 -4.36 11.75 13.39
C PHE A 96 -2.93 11.24 13.54
N VAL A 97 -2.70 9.95 13.32
CA VAL A 97 -1.40 9.29 13.47
C VAL A 97 -1.06 8.53 12.20
N THR A 98 0.14 7.99 12.14
CA THR A 98 0.48 6.97 11.15
C THR A 98 -0.40 5.73 11.35
N HIS A 99 -0.91 5.19 10.25
CA HIS A 99 -1.88 4.10 10.29
C HIS A 99 -1.84 3.27 9.02
N ILE A 100 -2.33 2.05 9.13
CA ILE A 100 -2.51 1.14 8.00
C ILE A 100 -3.99 0.99 7.65
N HIS A 101 -4.25 0.68 6.38
CA HIS A 101 -5.54 0.17 5.95
C HIS A 101 -5.37 -1.27 5.51
N ARG A 102 -6.29 -2.13 5.92
CA ARG A 102 -6.42 -3.51 5.41
C ARG A 102 -7.78 -3.70 4.77
N ALA A 103 -7.79 -4.39 3.63
CA ALA A 103 -9.03 -4.82 2.99
C ALA A 103 -9.75 -5.84 3.86
N GLN A 104 -11.01 -5.54 4.18
CA GLN A 104 -11.94 -6.48 4.79
C GLN A 104 -12.99 -6.85 3.75
N LEU A 105 -13.05 -8.14 3.41
CA LEU A 105 -14.06 -8.70 2.55
C LEU A 105 -15.43 -8.58 3.22
N ILE A 106 -16.36 -7.96 2.50
CA ILE A 106 -17.77 -7.94 2.88
C ILE A 106 -18.61 -8.57 1.78
N SER A 107 -19.67 -9.27 2.16
CA SER A 107 -20.67 -9.74 1.22
C SER A 107 -21.64 -8.59 0.93
N VAL A 108 -21.85 -8.27 -0.34
CA VAL A 108 -22.78 -7.22 -0.77
C VAL A 108 -24.11 -7.84 -1.24
N ASP A 109 -24.04 -8.94 -1.99
CA ASP A 109 -25.18 -9.78 -2.42
C ASP A 109 -24.67 -11.20 -2.76
N ILE A 110 -25.55 -12.14 -3.12
CA ILE A 110 -25.20 -13.51 -3.51
C ILE A 110 -24.20 -13.47 -4.68
N GLY A 111 -22.92 -13.78 -4.37
CA GLY A 111 -21.84 -13.81 -5.35
C GLY A 111 -21.19 -12.46 -5.66
N LEU A 112 -21.60 -11.37 -4.99
CA LEU A 112 -20.99 -10.05 -5.11
C LEU A 112 -20.25 -9.66 -3.83
N PHE A 113 -18.96 -9.39 -3.98
CA PHE A 113 -18.06 -9.05 -2.89
C PHE A 113 -17.68 -7.56 -2.94
N GLY A 114 -17.70 -6.92 -1.78
CA GLY A 114 -17.19 -5.57 -1.56
C GLY A 114 -15.98 -5.59 -0.64
N ILE A 115 -15.30 -4.46 -0.52
CA ILE A 115 -14.15 -4.29 0.37
C ILE A 115 -14.38 -3.07 1.27
N GLU A 116 -14.44 -3.31 2.58
CA GLU A 116 -14.27 -2.29 3.59
C GLU A 116 -12.80 -2.08 3.92
N LYS A 117 -12.48 -0.93 4.51
CA LYS A 117 -11.11 -0.58 4.93
C LYS A 117 -11.06 -0.53 6.45
N LEU A 118 -10.41 -1.51 7.05
CA LEU A 118 -10.06 -1.46 8.47
C LEU A 118 -8.88 -0.52 8.65
N ASN A 119 -9.01 0.46 9.54
CA ASN A 119 -7.97 1.43 9.85
C ASN A 119 -7.36 1.05 11.20
N GLU A 120 -6.04 0.95 11.25
CA GLU A 120 -5.32 0.60 12.48
C GLU A 120 -4.14 1.55 12.65
N ALA A 121 -4.04 2.20 13.81
CA ALA A 121 -2.86 2.99 14.17
C ALA A 121 -1.59 2.12 14.11
N CYS A 122 -0.49 2.68 13.60
CA CYS A 122 0.74 1.93 13.36
C CYS A 122 1.97 2.76 13.77
N GLY A 123 2.73 2.27 14.74
CA GLY A 123 3.96 2.90 15.23
C GLY A 123 5.25 2.44 14.53
N GLU A 124 5.15 1.53 13.55
CA GLU A 124 6.32 0.91 12.88
C GLU A 124 6.99 1.83 11.85
N PHE A 125 6.34 2.92 11.48
CA PHE A 125 6.86 3.92 10.56
C PHE A 125 6.33 5.31 10.94
N SER A 126 7.09 6.35 10.59
CA SER A 126 6.75 7.76 10.84
C SER A 126 7.03 8.69 9.66
N THR A 127 7.77 8.20 8.67
CA THR A 127 8.13 8.92 7.43
C THR A 127 7.71 8.10 6.21
N LEU A 128 7.73 8.72 5.03
CA LEU A 128 7.45 7.99 3.79
C LEU A 128 8.48 6.88 3.54
N GLU A 129 9.76 7.12 3.78
CA GLU A 129 10.84 6.15 3.55
C GLU A 129 10.70 4.94 4.46
N SER A 130 10.42 5.16 5.76
CA SER A 130 10.15 4.07 6.71
C SER A 130 8.85 3.34 6.38
N ALA A 131 7.83 4.03 5.85
CA ALA A 131 6.61 3.41 5.37
C ALA A 131 6.82 2.58 4.10
N ILE A 132 7.68 3.02 3.17
CA ILE A 132 8.08 2.23 1.99
C ILE A 132 8.81 0.97 2.43
N TYR A 133 9.78 1.09 3.34
CA TYR A 133 10.47 -0.06 3.92
C TYR A 133 9.49 -1.05 4.57
N TYR A 134 8.65 -0.57 5.48
CA TYR A 134 7.65 -1.39 6.16
C TYR A 134 6.72 -2.06 5.14
N PHE A 135 6.15 -1.29 4.22
CA PHE A 135 5.26 -1.77 3.16
C PHE A 135 5.91 -2.86 2.30
N CYS A 136 7.14 -2.66 1.83
CA CYS A 136 7.83 -3.62 0.97
C CYS A 136 8.14 -4.93 1.70
N ASN A 137 8.52 -4.86 2.98
CA ASN A 137 8.74 -6.06 3.80
C ASN A 137 7.41 -6.78 4.09
N THR A 138 6.36 -6.05 4.49
CA THR A 138 5.02 -6.62 4.74
C THR A 138 4.45 -7.25 3.46
N CYS A 139 4.56 -6.55 2.33
CA CYS A 139 4.04 -7.04 1.04
C CYS A 139 4.94 -8.07 0.36
N ASN A 140 6.09 -8.39 0.98
CA ASN A 140 7.08 -9.35 0.52
C ASN A 140 7.57 -9.10 -0.92
N ILE A 141 7.94 -7.85 -1.20
CA ILE A 141 8.45 -7.41 -2.50
C ILE A 141 9.95 -7.69 -2.57
N LEU A 142 10.32 -8.80 -3.21
CA LEU A 142 11.64 -9.42 -3.09
C LEU A 142 12.79 -8.56 -3.63
N ASP A 143 12.52 -7.75 -4.65
CA ASP A 143 13.51 -6.94 -5.35
C ASP A 143 13.40 -5.44 -5.00
N ALA A 144 12.62 -5.07 -3.98
CA ALA A 144 12.37 -3.67 -3.60
C ALA A 144 13.65 -2.87 -3.31
N ARG A 145 14.64 -3.48 -2.63
CA ARG A 145 15.90 -2.82 -2.27
C ARG A 145 16.69 -2.34 -3.49
N THR A 146 16.53 -2.98 -4.65
CA THR A 146 17.17 -2.55 -5.90
C THR A 146 16.63 -1.20 -6.38
N TYR A 147 15.36 -0.91 -6.09
CA TYR A 147 14.65 0.26 -6.60
C TYR A 147 14.46 1.38 -5.56
N PHE A 148 14.54 1.03 -4.27
CA PHE A 148 14.44 1.95 -3.14
C PHE A 148 15.59 1.72 -2.14
N PRO A 149 16.87 1.75 -2.57
CA PRO A 149 17.99 1.46 -1.68
C PRO A 149 18.05 2.38 -0.46
N GLU A 150 17.67 3.65 -0.61
CA GLU A 150 17.64 4.66 0.44
C GLU A 150 16.70 4.28 1.61
N CYS A 151 15.65 3.50 1.34
CA CYS A 151 14.71 3.06 2.38
C CYS A 151 15.28 1.94 3.25
N TRP A 152 16.36 1.26 2.82
CA TRP A 152 17.07 0.24 3.60
C TRP A 152 18.26 0.81 4.38
N GLU A 153 18.60 2.07 4.14
CA GLU A 153 19.71 2.77 4.77
C GLU A 153 19.15 3.80 5.75
N VAL A 154 18.68 3.34 6.91
CA VAL A 154 18.23 4.26 7.97
C VAL A 154 19.45 5.05 8.43
N PRO A 155 19.46 6.40 8.31
CA PRO A 155 20.56 7.19 8.81
C PRO A 155 20.64 6.99 10.32
N LEU A 156 21.78 6.50 10.81
CA LEU A 156 22.01 6.27 12.25
C LEU A 156 22.07 7.59 13.05
N PHE A 157 22.05 8.74 12.39
CA PHE A 157 22.12 10.06 13.00
C PHE A 157 21.30 11.09 12.20
N TYR A 158 20.42 11.79 12.89
CA TYR A 158 19.87 13.10 12.51
C TYR A 158 20.27 14.11 13.59
#